data_AF-A0A258BGV9-F1
#
_entry.id   AF-A0A258BGV9-F1
#
_cell.length_a   1.000
_cell.length_b   1.000
_cell.length_c   1.000
_cell.angle_alpha   90.00
_cell.angle_beta   90.00
_cell.angle_gamma   90.00
#
_symmetry.space_group_name_H-M   'P 1'
#
loop_
_entity.id
_entity.type
_entity.pdbx_description
1 polymer ?
#
loop_
_entity_poly.entity_id
_entity_poly.type
_entity_poly.pdbx_seq_one_letter_code
_entity_poly.pdbx_strand_id
1 'polypeptide(L)'
;QDPADAAWPDMPRNALLGDSPDHCLPAAALPALLDRLARTSAGPSAAVPSWLLTETRIAEQEMAGMANSPGSVGLPSRMSCPACGGVLNEIEDEARPRFRCQIGHAFGPDSLAMAQQESLEEALSVAIRTHHDRKLLFRRMQEQAAMRGMTHATRRWQAAAAEADRAAGLIGRAMATLRGATKDEA
;
A
#
# COMPACT_ATOMS: atom_id res chain seq x y z
N GLN A 1 10.72 22.82 -7.58
CA GLN A 1 11.88 23.22 -6.75
C GLN A 1 13.09 22.44 -7.21
N ASP A 2 14.28 23.04 -7.15
CA ASP A 2 15.55 22.36 -7.43
C ASP A 2 15.82 21.26 -6.39
N PRO A 3 16.11 20.01 -6.80
CA PRO A 3 16.49 18.96 -5.86
C PRO A 3 17.69 19.30 -4.97
N ALA A 4 18.57 20.21 -5.39
CA ALA A 4 19.77 20.59 -4.63
C ALA A 4 19.45 21.38 -3.35
N ASP A 5 18.30 22.06 -3.28
CA ASP A 5 17.90 22.87 -2.11
C ASP A 5 16.52 22.50 -1.53
N ALA A 6 15.94 21.40 -2.02
CA ALA A 6 14.74 20.82 -1.45
C ALA A 6 15.03 20.11 -0.12
N ALA A 7 14.18 20.33 0.88
CA ALA A 7 14.25 19.61 2.15
C ALA A 7 14.03 18.08 1.98
N TRP A 8 13.33 17.69 0.92
CA TRP A 8 13.17 16.30 0.48
C TRP A 8 13.52 16.18 -1.01
N PRO A 9 14.82 16.00 -1.36
CA PRO A 9 15.30 15.98 -2.74
C PRO A 9 14.68 14.90 -3.63
N ASP A 10 14.23 13.79 -3.05
CA ASP A 10 13.68 12.65 -3.79
C ASP A 10 12.36 13.00 -4.49
N MET A 11 11.52 13.85 -3.89
CA MET A 11 10.28 14.29 -4.54
C MET A 11 10.53 15.02 -5.87
N PRO A 12 11.30 16.13 -5.94
CA PRO A 12 11.57 16.81 -7.20
C PRO A 12 12.44 15.96 -8.14
N ARG A 13 13.33 15.09 -7.65
CA ARG A 13 14.05 14.13 -8.54
C ARG A 13 13.08 13.19 -9.24
N ASN A 14 12.15 12.58 -8.50
CA ASN A 14 11.17 11.67 -9.08
C ASN A 14 10.23 12.39 -10.05
N ALA A 15 9.84 13.64 -9.75
CA ALA A 15 9.05 14.46 -10.67
C ALA A 15 9.80 14.73 -12.00
N LEU A 16 11.10 15.05 -11.94
CA LEU A 16 11.95 15.26 -13.12
C LEU A 16 12.24 13.97 -13.91
N LEU A 17 12.22 12.81 -13.23
CA LEU A 17 12.37 11.50 -13.88
C LEU A 17 11.07 11.05 -14.55
N GLY A 18 9.93 11.38 -13.95
CA GLY A 18 8.61 10.93 -14.41
C GLY A 18 7.94 11.85 -15.41
N ASP A 19 8.37 13.11 -15.52
CA ASP A 19 7.75 14.12 -16.37
C ASP A 19 8.74 15.22 -16.78
N SER A 20 8.30 16.20 -17.57
CA SER A 20 9.06 17.36 -18.03
C SER A 20 8.51 18.69 -17.49
N PRO A 21 8.75 19.04 -16.22
CA PRO A 21 8.30 20.32 -15.66
C PRO A 21 8.90 21.54 -16.40
N ASP A 22 8.08 22.57 -16.62
CA ASP A 22 8.50 23.81 -17.29
C ASP A 22 9.61 24.58 -16.55
N HIS A 23 9.67 24.41 -15.22
CA HIS A 23 10.57 25.16 -14.35
C HIS A 23 11.16 24.28 -13.23
N CYS A 24 12.49 24.30 -13.12
CA CYS A 24 13.25 23.78 -11.99
C CYS A 24 14.12 24.91 -11.44
N LEU A 25 13.80 25.41 -10.24
CA LEU A 25 14.44 26.58 -9.64
C LEU A 25 14.71 26.39 -8.15
N PRO A 26 15.75 27.02 -7.59
CA PRO A 26 15.98 27.09 -6.15
C PRO A 26 14.75 27.62 -5.39
N ALA A 27 14.56 27.16 -4.17
CA ALA A 27 13.47 27.54 -3.26
C ALA A 27 13.28 29.07 -3.20
N ALA A 28 14.39 29.80 -3.09
CA ALA A 28 14.39 31.26 -2.96
C ALA A 28 13.90 31.98 -4.22
N ALA A 29 13.93 31.33 -5.40
CA ALA A 29 13.47 31.91 -6.67
C ALA A 29 12.00 31.57 -6.97
N LEU A 30 11.40 30.61 -6.27
CA LEU A 30 9.99 30.23 -6.46
C LEU A 30 9.00 31.38 -6.24
N PRO A 31 9.14 32.25 -5.21
CA PRO A 31 8.17 33.33 -4.99
C PRO A 31 8.06 34.30 -6.18
N ALA A 32 9.20 34.69 -6.77
CA ALA A 32 9.22 35.58 -7.92
C ALA A 32 8.64 34.91 -9.19
N LEU A 33 8.89 33.61 -9.36
CA LEU A 33 8.27 32.83 -10.44
C LEU A 33 6.74 32.80 -10.26
N LEU A 34 6.26 32.48 -9.07
CA LEU A 34 4.82 32.37 -8.78
C LEU A 34 4.09 33.70 -8.96
N ASP A 35 4.65 34.84 -8.51
CA ASP A 35 4.06 36.16 -8.74
C ASP A 35 3.93 36.47 -10.24
N ARG A 36 4.97 36.15 -11.03
CA ARG A 36 4.94 36.32 -12.48
C ARG A 36 3.87 35.45 -13.13
N LEU A 37 3.83 34.15 -12.79
CA LEU A 37 2.87 33.21 -13.38
C LEU A 37 1.43 33.59 -13.03
N ALA A 38 1.17 33.99 -11.78
CA ALA A 38 -0.16 34.40 -11.34
C ALA A 38 -0.70 35.65 -12.07
N ARG A 39 0.19 36.53 -12.54
CA ARG A 39 -0.16 37.72 -13.33
C ARG A 39 -0.18 37.46 -14.83
N THR A 40 0.32 36.32 -15.27
CA THR A 40 0.36 35.96 -16.68
C THR A 40 -1.00 35.38 -17.06
N SER A 41 -1.62 35.94 -18.11
CA SER A 41 -2.88 35.39 -18.62
C SER A 41 -2.65 33.95 -19.10
N ALA A 42 -3.50 33.02 -18.64
CA ALA A 42 -3.44 31.64 -19.09
C ALA A 42 -3.68 31.55 -20.59
N GLY A 43 -3.01 30.60 -21.24
CA GLY A 43 -3.29 30.24 -22.62
C GLY A 43 -4.70 29.65 -22.79
N PRO A 44 -5.09 29.32 -24.04
CA PRO A 44 -6.36 28.66 -24.29
C PRO A 44 -6.47 27.35 -23.51
N SER A 45 -7.63 27.09 -22.90
CA SER A 45 -7.88 25.83 -22.20
C SER A 45 -7.81 24.66 -23.19
N ALA A 46 -7.01 23.65 -22.85
CA ALA A 46 -7.03 22.38 -23.55
C ALA A 46 -8.32 21.62 -23.24
N ALA A 47 -8.77 20.78 -24.17
CA ALA A 47 -9.86 19.84 -23.91
C ALA A 47 -9.40 18.84 -22.83
N VAL A 48 -10.16 18.71 -21.76
CA VAL A 48 -9.84 17.78 -20.67
C VAL A 48 -10.04 16.35 -21.16
N PRO A 49 -9.03 15.47 -21.07
CA PRO A 49 -9.20 14.07 -21.44
C PRO A 49 -10.26 13.37 -20.58
N SER A 50 -11.03 12.46 -21.18
CA SER A 50 -12.11 11.74 -20.48
C SER A 50 -11.61 10.90 -19.30
N TRP A 51 -10.42 10.33 -19.40
CA TRP A 51 -9.81 9.55 -18.32
C TRP A 51 -9.52 10.41 -17.08
N LEU A 52 -9.13 11.67 -17.27
CA LEU A 52 -8.84 12.59 -16.17
C LEU A 52 -10.14 13.01 -15.47
N LEU A 53 -11.22 13.23 -16.23
CA LEU A 53 -12.55 13.44 -15.64
C LEU A 53 -13.00 12.25 -14.80
N THR A 54 -12.75 11.03 -15.27
CA THR A 54 -13.07 9.83 -14.47
C THR A 54 -12.19 9.72 -13.23
N GLU A 55 -10.89 10.03 -13.33
CA GLU A 55 -9.99 10.04 -12.17
C GLU A 55 -10.44 11.02 -11.09
N THR A 56 -10.82 12.24 -11.48
CA THR A 56 -11.34 13.25 -10.54
C THR A 56 -12.59 12.75 -9.81
N ARG A 57 -13.56 12.16 -10.52
CA ARG A 57 -14.76 11.59 -9.88
C ARG A 57 -14.45 10.48 -8.87
N ILE A 58 -13.44 9.64 -9.18
CA ILE A 58 -12.96 8.61 -8.25
C ILE A 58 -12.35 9.27 -7.01
N ALA A 59 -11.51 10.30 -7.18
CA ALA A 59 -10.88 11.03 -6.07
C ALA A 59 -11.90 11.74 -5.17
N GLU A 60 -12.99 12.26 -5.76
CA GLU A 60 -14.10 12.90 -5.05
C GLU A 60 -15.07 11.89 -4.41
N GLN A 61 -14.81 10.58 -4.57
CA GLN A 61 -15.65 9.50 -4.05
C GLN A 61 -17.11 9.59 -4.52
N GLU A 62 -17.34 10.07 -5.74
CA GLU A 62 -18.68 10.16 -6.35
C GLU A 62 -19.19 8.76 -6.78
N MET A 63 -19.38 7.85 -5.81
CA MET A 63 -19.82 6.47 -6.05
C MET A 63 -21.25 6.39 -6.62
N ALA A 64 -22.09 7.40 -6.38
CA ALA A 64 -23.49 7.44 -6.82
C ALA A 64 -23.66 7.54 -8.35
N GLY A 65 -22.61 7.88 -9.11
CA GLY A 65 -22.61 7.93 -10.58
C GLY A 65 -21.91 6.74 -11.27
N MET A 66 -21.31 5.82 -10.50
CA MET A 66 -20.45 4.75 -11.05
C MET A 66 -21.22 3.53 -11.56
N ALA A 67 -22.53 3.42 -11.28
CA ALA A 67 -23.36 2.33 -11.81
C ALA A 67 -23.50 2.38 -13.36
N ASN A 68 -23.32 3.57 -13.96
CA ASN A 68 -23.50 3.81 -15.41
C ASN A 68 -22.34 4.56 -16.08
N SER A 69 -21.20 4.75 -15.40
CA SER A 69 -20.05 5.44 -16.01
C SER A 69 -19.14 4.46 -16.75
N PRO A 70 -18.83 4.69 -18.04
CA PRO A 70 -17.86 3.87 -18.74
C PRO A 70 -16.45 4.20 -18.23
N GLY A 71 -15.71 3.16 -17.88
CA GLY A 71 -14.25 3.18 -17.88
C GLY A 71 -13.62 3.51 -16.54
N SER A 72 -13.37 2.47 -15.73
CA SER A 72 -12.24 2.52 -14.81
C SER A 72 -10.98 2.93 -15.56
N VAL A 73 -10.12 3.79 -14.98
CA VAL A 73 -8.88 4.20 -15.65
C VAL A 73 -7.97 2.96 -15.81
N GLY A 74 -7.50 2.70 -17.03
CA GLY A 74 -6.67 1.52 -17.35
C GLY A 74 -7.44 0.21 -17.54
N LEU A 75 -6.71 -0.89 -17.73
CA LEU A 75 -7.24 -2.24 -17.91
C LEU A 75 -7.09 -3.06 -16.62
N PRO A 76 -8.07 -3.91 -16.25
CA PRO A 76 -7.94 -4.76 -15.07
C PRO A 76 -6.71 -5.67 -15.13
N SER A 77 -5.90 -5.63 -14.07
CA SER A 77 -4.78 -6.55 -13.88
C SER A 77 -5.19 -7.80 -13.11
N ARG A 78 -4.24 -8.71 -12.87
CA ARG A 78 -4.41 -9.89 -11.99
C ARG A 78 -3.91 -9.65 -10.57
N MET A 79 -3.60 -8.40 -10.22
CA MET A 79 -3.06 -8.02 -8.92
C MET A 79 -4.13 -7.37 -8.05
N SER A 80 -4.07 -7.65 -6.75
CA SER A 80 -4.91 -7.03 -5.73
C SER A 80 -4.21 -5.81 -5.11
N CYS A 81 -5.00 -4.80 -4.79
CA CYS A 81 -4.58 -3.60 -4.09
C CYS A 81 -4.18 -3.96 -2.65
N PRO A 82 -2.92 -3.71 -2.22
CA PRO A 82 -2.49 -4.05 -0.86
C PRO A 82 -3.26 -3.29 0.23
N ALA A 83 -3.79 -2.11 -0.09
CA ALA A 83 -4.50 -1.25 0.85
C ALA A 83 -5.97 -1.64 1.09
N CYS A 84 -6.64 -2.28 0.14
CA CYS A 84 -8.08 -2.60 0.27
C CYS A 84 -8.52 -3.96 -0.28
N GLY A 85 -7.63 -4.74 -0.90
CA GLY A 85 -7.92 -6.04 -1.50
C GLY A 85 -8.66 -6.00 -2.85
N GLY A 86 -9.09 -4.82 -3.32
CA GLY A 86 -9.76 -4.66 -4.62
C GLY A 86 -8.83 -4.91 -5.82
N VAL A 87 -9.39 -5.08 -7.01
CA VAL A 87 -8.61 -5.27 -8.25
C VAL A 87 -7.86 -3.98 -8.60
N LEU A 88 -6.58 -4.10 -8.94
CA LEU A 88 -5.81 -3.02 -9.55
C LEU A 88 -6.01 -3.03 -11.07
N ASN A 89 -6.19 -1.87 -11.65
CA ASN A 89 -6.04 -1.64 -13.08
C ASN A 89 -4.63 -1.19 -13.38
N GLU A 90 -4.11 -1.64 -14.52
CA GLU A 90 -2.86 -1.19 -15.10
C GLU A 90 -3.14 -0.12 -16.16
N ILE A 91 -2.44 0.99 -16.04
CA ILE A 91 -2.46 2.11 -16.98
C ILE A 91 -1.11 2.07 -17.68
N GLU A 92 -1.13 1.69 -18.96
CA GLU A 92 0.04 1.78 -19.81
C GLU A 92 0.33 3.27 -20.07
N ASP A 93 1.48 3.72 -19.57
CA ASP A 93 2.03 5.07 -19.75
C ASP A 93 3.38 4.93 -20.45
N GLU A 94 3.75 5.87 -21.32
CA GLU A 94 4.91 5.71 -22.23
C GLU A 94 6.25 5.60 -21.48
N ALA A 95 6.33 6.10 -20.25
CA ALA A 95 7.55 6.08 -19.44
C ALA A 95 7.60 4.94 -18.42
N ARG A 96 6.48 4.61 -17.75
CA ARG A 96 6.43 3.60 -16.66
C ARG A 96 4.97 3.21 -16.33
N PRO A 97 4.65 1.92 -16.14
CA PRO A 97 3.27 1.51 -15.84
C PRO A 97 2.80 2.05 -14.50
N ARG A 98 1.52 2.43 -14.42
CA ARG A 98 0.85 2.89 -13.20
C ARG A 98 -0.27 1.94 -12.83
N PHE A 99 -0.47 1.72 -11.54
CA PHE A 99 -1.51 0.84 -11.00
C PHE A 99 -2.52 1.64 -10.19
N ARG A 100 -3.81 1.48 -10.50
CA ARG A 100 -4.91 2.22 -9.84
C ARG A 100 -6.00 1.27 -9.38
N CYS A 101 -6.40 1.39 -8.12
CA CYS A 101 -7.55 0.69 -7.57
C CYS A 101 -8.86 1.41 -7.94
N GLN A 102 -9.96 0.67 -8.00
CA GLN A 102 -11.31 1.18 -8.29
C GLN A 102 -11.80 2.28 -7.33
N ILE A 103 -11.23 2.34 -6.12
CA ILE A 103 -11.58 3.32 -5.09
C ILE A 103 -10.54 4.44 -4.91
N GLY A 104 -9.51 4.49 -5.75
CA GLY A 104 -8.57 5.61 -5.78
C GLY A 104 -7.20 5.40 -5.12
N HIS A 105 -6.81 4.20 -4.70
CA HIS A 105 -5.39 3.94 -4.38
C HIS A 105 -4.56 3.91 -5.68
N ALA A 106 -3.34 4.45 -5.64
CA ALA A 106 -2.46 4.54 -6.81
C ALA A 106 -1.03 4.17 -6.45
N PHE A 107 -0.34 3.48 -7.37
CA PHE A 107 1.01 2.99 -7.18
C PHE A 107 1.79 3.05 -8.49
N GLY A 108 3.08 3.38 -8.43
CA GLY A 108 4.07 2.93 -9.41
C GLY A 108 4.60 1.54 -9.06
N PRO A 109 5.45 0.92 -9.90
CA PRO A 109 5.96 -0.44 -9.70
C PRO A 109 6.69 -0.62 -8.36
N ASP A 110 7.62 0.28 -8.06
CA ASP A 110 8.45 0.19 -6.85
C ASP A 110 7.60 0.40 -5.58
N SER A 111 6.72 1.40 -5.59
CA SER A 111 5.78 1.64 -4.49
C SER A 111 4.77 0.51 -4.30
N LEU A 112 4.37 -0.19 -5.38
CA LEU A 112 3.47 -1.33 -5.29
C LEU A 112 4.19 -2.53 -4.65
N ALA A 113 5.43 -2.81 -5.05
CA ALA A 113 6.25 -3.86 -4.46
C ALA A 113 6.49 -3.62 -2.96
N MET A 114 6.82 -2.38 -2.59
CA MET A 114 6.95 -1.98 -1.18
C MET A 114 5.63 -2.17 -0.41
N ALA A 115 4.50 -1.70 -0.95
CA ALA A 115 3.20 -1.84 -0.31
C ALA A 115 2.78 -3.32 -0.16
N GLN A 116 3.12 -4.18 -1.11
CA GLN A 116 2.90 -5.63 -1.01
C GLN A 116 3.73 -6.25 0.11
N GLN A 117 5.00 -5.85 0.23
CA GLN A 117 5.88 -6.32 1.29
C GLN A 117 5.37 -5.89 2.67
N GLU A 118 4.99 -4.62 2.84
CA GLU A 118 4.40 -4.11 4.09
C GLU A 118 3.12 -4.86 4.47
N SER A 119 2.22 -5.06 3.49
CA SER A 119 0.98 -5.82 3.69
C SER A 119 1.25 -7.26 4.12
N LEU A 120 2.26 -7.91 3.53
CA LEU A 120 2.69 -9.25 3.93
C LEU A 120 3.24 -9.26 5.37
N GLU A 121 4.11 -8.32 5.73
CA GLU A 121 4.65 -8.22 7.09
C GLU A 121 3.56 -7.99 8.14
N GLU A 122 2.57 -7.15 7.82
CA GLU A 122 1.41 -6.92 8.68
C GLU A 122 0.59 -8.21 8.87
N ALA A 123 0.29 -8.93 7.77
CA ALA A 123 -0.46 -10.18 7.83
C ALA A 123 0.25 -11.25 8.67
N LEU A 124 1.57 -11.40 8.54
CA LEU A 124 2.35 -12.32 9.35
C LEU A 124 2.39 -11.88 10.82
N SER A 125 2.48 -10.58 11.09
CA SER A 125 2.43 -10.03 12.45
C SER A 125 1.09 -10.30 13.13
N VAL A 126 -0.03 -10.17 12.39
CA VAL A 126 -1.36 -10.55 12.86
C VAL A 126 -1.42 -12.05 13.16
N ALA A 127 -0.92 -12.90 12.26
CA ALA A 127 -0.91 -14.34 12.45
C ALA A 127 -0.15 -14.76 13.73
N ILE A 128 1.05 -14.20 13.97
CA ILE A 128 1.82 -14.45 15.20
C ILE A 128 1.01 -14.07 16.43
N ARG A 129 0.43 -12.86 16.45
CA ARG A 129 -0.38 -12.36 17.57
C ARG A 129 -1.57 -13.30 17.84
N THR A 130 -2.30 -13.69 16.80
CA THR A 130 -3.42 -14.64 16.91
C THR A 130 -2.98 -15.99 17.47
N HIS A 131 -1.82 -16.51 17.07
CA HIS A 131 -1.30 -17.76 17.62
C HIS A 131 -0.88 -17.64 19.10
N HIS A 132 -0.33 -16.49 19.51
CA HIS A 132 -0.06 -16.22 20.93
C HIS A 132 -1.35 -16.16 21.75
N ASP A 133 -2.38 -15.47 21.26
CA ASP A 133 -3.68 -15.39 21.95
C ASP A 133 -4.33 -16.79 22.07
N ARG A 134 -4.26 -17.60 21.01
CA ARG A 134 -4.70 -19.00 21.02
C ARG A 134 -3.95 -19.84 22.05
N LYS A 135 -2.63 -19.70 22.16
CA LYS A 135 -1.83 -20.41 23.18
C LYS A 135 -2.31 -20.07 24.59
N LEU A 136 -2.56 -18.78 24.88
CA LEU A 136 -3.08 -18.35 26.18
C LEU A 136 -4.47 -18.94 26.45
N LEU A 137 -5.38 -18.89 25.47
CA LEU A 137 -6.71 -19.47 25.58
C LEU A 137 -6.65 -20.98 25.85
N PHE A 138 -5.88 -21.73 25.06
CA PHE A 138 -5.79 -23.19 25.20
C PHE A 138 -5.17 -23.62 26.51
N ARG A 139 -4.21 -22.85 27.07
CA ARG A 139 -3.69 -23.10 28.42
C ARG A 139 -4.77 -22.95 29.49
N ARG A 140 -5.59 -21.89 29.42
CA ARG A 140 -6.73 -21.72 30.34
C ARG A 140 -7.73 -22.88 30.23
N MET A 141 -8.04 -23.32 29.00
CA MET A 141 -8.94 -24.45 28.77
C MET A 141 -8.36 -25.77 29.27
N GLN A 142 -7.05 -25.97 29.14
CA GLN A 142 -6.33 -27.12 29.69
C GLN A 142 -6.45 -27.15 31.22
N GLU A 143 -6.19 -26.03 31.89
CA GLU A 143 -6.29 -25.89 33.35
C GLU A 143 -7.71 -26.19 33.85
N GLN A 144 -8.72 -25.64 33.19
CA GLN A 144 -10.13 -25.90 33.50
C GLN A 144 -10.52 -27.37 33.30
N ALA A 145 -10.06 -28.00 32.22
CA ALA A 145 -10.30 -29.43 31.99
C ALA A 145 -9.61 -30.29 33.06
N ALA A 146 -8.40 -29.94 33.46
CA ALA A 146 -7.66 -30.62 34.51
C ALA A 146 -8.37 -30.52 35.88
N MET A 147 -8.84 -29.32 36.25
CA MET A 147 -9.62 -29.11 37.48
C MET A 147 -10.91 -29.95 37.54
N ARG A 148 -11.49 -30.28 36.38
CA ARG A 148 -12.71 -31.10 36.26
C ARG A 148 -12.44 -32.58 36.02
N GLY A 149 -11.19 -33.03 36.08
CA GLY A 149 -10.82 -34.44 35.83
C GLY A 149 -11.03 -34.92 34.39
N MET A 150 -11.15 -34.02 33.42
CA MET A 150 -11.44 -34.36 32.02
C MET A 150 -10.17 -34.65 31.21
N THR A 151 -9.54 -35.81 31.44
CA THR A 151 -8.22 -36.19 30.90
C THR A 151 -8.08 -36.03 29.37
N HIS A 152 -9.10 -36.45 28.60
CA HIS A 152 -9.05 -36.32 27.14
C HIS A 152 -9.04 -34.85 26.68
N ALA A 153 -9.86 -34.01 27.32
CA ALA A 153 -9.92 -32.59 27.01
C ALA A 153 -8.61 -31.89 27.42
N THR A 154 -8.03 -32.22 28.57
CA THR A 154 -6.73 -31.69 29.01
C THR A 154 -5.65 -31.96 27.97
N ARG A 155 -5.52 -33.21 27.49
CA ARG A 155 -4.53 -33.58 26.47
C ARG A 155 -4.76 -32.87 25.15
N ARG A 156 -6.02 -32.74 24.72
CA ARG A 156 -6.40 -32.01 23.51
C ARG A 156 -5.95 -30.54 23.59
N TRP A 157 -6.23 -29.85 24.70
CA TRP A 157 -5.89 -28.44 24.84
C TRP A 157 -4.39 -28.21 25.02
N GLN A 158 -3.69 -29.12 25.70
CA GLN A 158 -2.23 -29.12 25.76
C GLN A 158 -1.59 -29.24 24.36
N ALA A 159 -2.07 -30.18 23.54
CA ALA A 159 -1.59 -30.35 22.18
C ALA A 159 -1.87 -29.12 21.31
N ALA A 160 -3.06 -28.53 21.42
CA ALA A 160 -3.44 -27.32 20.69
C ALA A 160 -2.59 -26.10 21.09
N ALA A 161 -2.26 -25.94 22.38
CA ALA A 161 -1.39 -24.87 22.87
C ALA A 161 0.04 -25.01 22.32
N ALA A 162 0.58 -26.23 22.32
CA ALA A 162 1.91 -26.51 21.77
C ALA A 162 1.95 -26.28 20.25
N GLU A 163 0.88 -26.62 19.53
CA GLU A 163 0.78 -26.37 18.09
C GLU A 163 0.74 -24.88 17.77
N ALA A 164 -0.06 -24.10 18.52
CA ALA A 164 -0.10 -22.65 18.35
C ALA A 164 1.28 -22.01 18.59
N ASP A 165 2.03 -22.49 19.58
CA ASP A 165 3.38 -22.02 19.87
C ASP A 165 4.38 -22.33 18.74
N ARG A 166 4.34 -23.55 18.22
CA ARG A 166 5.19 -23.96 17.08
C ARG A 166 4.88 -23.14 15.82
N ALA A 167 3.60 -22.93 15.51
CA ALA A 167 3.17 -22.14 14.37
C ALA A 167 3.66 -20.69 14.47
N ALA A 168 3.49 -20.04 15.64
CA ALA A 168 4.01 -18.70 15.87
C ALA A 168 5.53 -18.63 15.67
N GLY A 169 6.27 -19.62 16.17
CA GLY A 169 7.72 -19.70 15.99
C GLY A 169 8.16 -19.89 14.53
N LEU A 170 7.42 -20.69 13.75
CA LEU A 170 7.67 -20.88 12.31
C LEU A 170 7.45 -19.58 11.54
N ILE A 171 6.33 -18.90 11.79
CA ILE A 171 6.00 -17.63 11.15
C ILE A 171 7.02 -16.55 11.54
N GLY A 172 7.43 -16.50 12.80
CA GLY A 172 8.45 -15.56 13.27
C GLY A 172 9.81 -15.73 12.58
N ARG A 173 10.22 -16.98 12.31
CA ARG A 173 11.44 -17.25 11.53
C ARG A 173 11.29 -16.81 10.07
N ALA A 174 10.16 -17.11 9.44
CA ALA A 174 9.91 -16.67 8.06
C ALA A 174 9.96 -15.13 7.94
N MET A 175 9.35 -14.42 8.88
CA MET A 175 9.38 -12.96 8.94
C MET A 175 10.81 -12.40 9.13
N ALA A 176 11.65 -13.06 9.94
CA ALA A 176 13.04 -12.66 10.10
C ALA A 176 13.86 -12.83 8.81
N THR A 177 13.63 -13.91 8.06
CA THR A 177 14.28 -14.12 6.75
C THR A 177 13.88 -13.04 5.75
N LEU A 178 12.59 -12.69 5.69
CA LEU A 178 12.09 -11.64 4.80
C LEU A 178 12.76 -10.28 5.07
N ARG A 179 12.94 -9.91 6.34
CA ARG A 179 13.64 -8.68 6.75
C ARG A 179 15.16 -8.72 6.57
N GLY A 180 15.74 -9.91 6.49
CA GLY A 180 17.16 -10.10 6.19
C GLY A 180 17.44 -9.86 4.70
N ALA A 181 16.61 -10.42 3.83
CA ALA A 181 16.73 -10.25 2.38
C ALA A 181 16.63 -8.78 1.94
N THR A 182 15.74 -7.99 2.58
CA THR A 182 15.59 -6.56 2.26
C THR A 182 16.75 -5.68 2.73
N LYS A 183 17.59 -6.15 3.65
CA LYS A 183 18.78 -5.41 4.13
C LYS A 183 20.02 -5.64 3.27
N ASP A 184 20.09 -6.74 2.54
CA ASP A 184 21.22 -7.04 1.65
C ASP A 184 21.09 -6.32 0.29
N GLU A 185 19.93 -5.73 -0.01
CA GLU A 185 19.65 -4.98 -1.25
C GLU A 185 19.74 -3.45 -1.10
N ALA A 186 19.97 -2.92 0.12
CA ALA A 186 20.05 -1.49 0.43
C ALA A 186 21.49 -1.05 0.79
#